data_AF-A0A0F4IWF5-F1
#
_entry.id   AF-A0A0F4IWF5-F1
#
_cell.length_a   1.000
_cell.length_b   1.000
_cell.length_c   1.000
_cell.angle_alpha   90.00
_cell.angle_beta   90.00
_cell.angle_gamma   90.00
#
_symmetry.space_group_name_H-M   'P 1'
#
loop_
_entity.id
_entity.type
_entity.pdbx_description
1 polymer ?
#
loop_
_entity_poly.entity_id
_entity_poly.type
_entity_poly.pdbx_seq_one_letter_code
_entity_poly.pdbx_strand_id
1 'polypeptide(L)'
;MFGRNTRDEPFEAVHWDEITQFTVGRTMRNTFRKSKRGEGAHAVRSMRMRGGEEYMVPGVYIVPVELSASLAKGGFRLFEDEAGRQLLCTVLPDGSDRYRVKDHADREIGCIRRTPVTKRLTRQGLWMEQPGYPSVVAPRAWARGGPGASLGRGVGHVLDGIVDSLLSFGSDEAGGSGGLKPVVWAAVVEDAGEEADGEYGEAVLTFPRRTDGTRWYFVKRDGWLDKRLAFALAVLRESDTIGADRH
;
A
#
# COMPACT_ATOMS: atom_id res chain seq x y z
N MET A 1 -32.44 -7.09 30.50
CA MET A 1 -31.16 -6.71 31.14
C MET A 1 -30.37 -5.92 30.10
N PHE A 2 -30.34 -4.59 30.23
CA PHE A 2 -29.76 -3.69 29.22
C PHE A 2 -28.24 -3.75 29.28
N GLY A 3 -27.61 -4.03 28.13
CA GLY A 3 -26.18 -4.10 27.97
C GLY A 3 -25.52 -2.76 28.29
N ARG A 4 -24.50 -2.80 29.15
CA ARG A 4 -23.59 -1.67 29.27
C ARG A 4 -22.90 -1.50 27.92
N ASN A 5 -23.21 -0.39 27.24
CA ASN A 5 -22.34 0.18 26.21
C ASN A 5 -21.05 0.57 26.91
N THR A 6 -20.15 -0.40 27.09
CA THR A 6 -18.74 -0.09 27.31
C THR A 6 -18.30 0.63 26.06
N ARG A 7 -18.19 1.97 26.13
CA ARG A 7 -17.43 2.72 25.14
C ARG A 7 -16.02 2.14 25.22
N ASP A 8 -15.73 1.25 24.30
CA ASP A 8 -14.39 0.75 24.07
C ASP A 8 -13.43 1.94 24.08
N GLU A 9 -12.46 1.95 25.01
CA GLU A 9 -11.45 3.00 25.06
C GLU A 9 -10.78 3.13 23.68
N PRO A 10 -10.55 4.35 23.18
CA PRO A 10 -9.92 4.54 21.89
C PRO A 10 -8.52 3.93 21.91
N PHE A 11 -8.12 3.28 20.82
CA PHE A 11 -6.74 2.86 20.65
C PHE A 11 -5.83 4.10 20.67
N GLU A 12 -4.65 3.96 21.23
CA GLU A 12 -3.60 4.96 21.07
C GLU A 12 -3.35 5.20 19.58
N ALA A 13 -3.29 6.48 19.19
CA ALA A 13 -3.05 6.87 17.82
C ALA A 13 -1.65 6.41 17.41
N VAL A 14 -1.55 5.67 16.32
CA VAL A 14 -0.27 5.25 15.75
C VAL A 14 0.19 6.36 14.83
N HIS A 15 1.36 6.92 15.10
CA HIS A 15 1.94 7.92 14.22
C HIS A 15 2.25 7.29 12.85
N TRP A 16 2.02 8.03 11.76
CA TRP A 16 1.99 7.47 10.41
C TRP A 16 3.34 6.89 9.96
N ASP A 17 4.44 7.42 10.48
CA ASP A 17 5.80 6.99 10.19
C ASP A 17 6.14 5.62 10.81
N GLU A 18 5.38 5.15 11.80
CA GLU A 18 5.56 3.82 12.41
C GLU A 18 4.81 2.74 11.63
N ILE A 19 3.86 3.14 10.78
CA ILE A 19 3.03 2.20 10.02
C ILE A 19 3.90 1.49 8.96
N THR A 20 4.07 0.19 9.12
CA THR A 20 4.77 -0.68 8.16
C THR A 20 3.87 -1.73 7.54
N GLN A 21 2.75 -2.04 8.20
CA GLN A 21 1.72 -2.93 7.69
C GLN A 21 0.37 -2.21 7.76
N PHE A 22 -0.32 -2.13 6.63
CA PHE A 22 -1.57 -1.38 6.55
C PHE A 22 -2.54 -1.91 5.51
N THR A 23 -3.80 -1.50 5.65
CA THR A 23 -4.82 -1.61 4.61
C THR A 23 -5.41 -0.23 4.33
N VAL A 24 -6.23 -0.12 3.29
CA VAL A 24 -6.98 1.08 2.96
C VAL A 24 -8.47 0.76 2.99
N GLY A 25 -9.26 1.54 3.72
CA GLY A 25 -10.70 1.42 3.70
C GLY A 25 -11.40 1.98 4.93
N ARG A 26 -12.66 1.57 5.12
CA ARG A 26 -13.55 2.05 6.19
C ARG A 26 -13.87 1.00 7.26
N THR A 27 -13.61 -0.28 6.96
CA THR A 27 -13.86 -1.40 7.86
C THR A 27 -13.13 -1.22 9.18
N MET A 28 -13.84 -1.31 10.32
CA MET A 28 -13.25 -1.12 11.65
C MET A 28 -12.79 -2.42 12.31
N ARG A 29 -13.38 -3.57 11.96
CA ARG A 29 -13.05 -4.88 12.53
C ARG A 29 -12.93 -5.92 11.43
N ASN A 30 -11.88 -6.73 11.48
CA ASN A 30 -11.72 -7.86 10.58
C ASN A 30 -12.48 -9.07 11.14
N THR A 31 -13.73 -9.24 10.72
CA THR A 31 -14.58 -10.35 11.18
C THR A 31 -15.43 -10.91 10.06
N PHE A 32 -15.70 -12.22 10.12
CA PHE A 32 -16.60 -12.91 9.18
C PHE A 32 -18.04 -12.41 9.30
N ARG A 33 -18.47 -11.93 10.47
CA ARG A 33 -19.83 -11.42 10.69
C ARG A 33 -19.93 -9.97 10.23
N LYS A 34 -20.51 -9.73 9.05
CA LYS A 34 -20.67 -8.39 8.45
C LYS A 34 -21.24 -7.34 9.42
N SER A 35 -22.26 -7.69 10.20
CA SER A 35 -22.91 -6.79 11.17
C SER A 35 -21.98 -6.31 12.30
N LYS A 36 -20.87 -7.01 12.55
CA LYS A 36 -19.87 -6.65 13.56
C LYS A 36 -18.66 -5.90 13.00
N ARG A 37 -18.54 -5.78 11.68
CA ARG A 37 -17.36 -5.14 11.06
C ARG A 37 -17.23 -3.67 11.43
N GLY A 38 -18.36 -2.97 11.53
CA GLY A 38 -18.38 -1.52 11.71
C GLY A 38 -17.77 -0.77 10.52
N GLU A 39 -18.17 0.48 10.37
CA GLU A 39 -17.67 1.37 9.35
C GLU A 39 -17.27 2.69 10.00
N GLY A 40 -16.06 3.17 9.69
CA GLY A 40 -15.56 4.47 10.14
C GLY A 40 -15.03 5.30 8.98
N ALA A 41 -14.28 6.36 9.28
CA ALA A 41 -13.69 7.24 8.27
C ALA A 41 -12.84 6.48 7.24
N HIS A 42 -12.78 6.97 6.00
CA HIS A 42 -11.89 6.37 5.01
C HIS A 42 -10.43 6.64 5.40
N ALA A 43 -9.63 5.60 5.60
CA ALA A 43 -8.28 5.74 6.14
C ALA A 43 -7.32 4.64 5.67
N VAL A 44 -6.03 4.94 5.76
CA VAL A 44 -4.97 3.95 5.93
C VAL A 44 -5.06 3.43 7.36
N ARG A 45 -5.20 2.12 7.50
CA ARG A 45 -5.49 1.45 8.78
C ARG A 45 -4.44 0.40 9.11
N SER A 46 -4.06 0.33 10.38
CA SER A 46 -3.20 -0.70 10.94
C SER A 46 -4.03 -1.72 11.74
N MET A 47 -3.57 -2.97 11.85
CA MET A 47 -4.22 -3.96 12.71
C MET A 47 -3.79 -3.76 14.17
N ARG A 48 -4.74 -3.81 15.09
CA ARG A 48 -4.49 -3.95 16.53
C ARG A 48 -5.39 -5.05 17.11
N MET A 49 -4.82 -5.85 18.01
CA MET A 49 -5.56 -6.88 18.73
C MET A 49 -6.11 -6.31 20.03
N ARG A 50 -7.38 -6.58 20.32
CA ARG A 50 -7.98 -6.31 21.64
C ARG A 50 -9.03 -7.34 21.97
N GLY A 51 -8.90 -8.00 23.12
CA GLY A 51 -9.85 -9.01 23.58
C GLY A 51 -10.04 -10.17 22.58
N GLY A 52 -9.00 -10.51 21.82
CA GLY A 52 -9.05 -11.55 20.78
C GLY A 52 -9.73 -11.12 19.46
N GLU A 53 -10.17 -9.87 19.33
CA GLU A 53 -10.70 -9.32 18.08
C GLU A 53 -9.65 -8.46 17.36
N GLU A 54 -9.64 -8.54 16.02
CA GLU A 54 -8.82 -7.71 15.13
C GLU A 54 -9.54 -6.38 14.82
N TYR A 55 -8.95 -5.28 15.28
CA TYR A 55 -9.39 -3.93 14.98
C TYR A 55 -8.49 -3.29 13.93
N MET A 56 -9.12 -2.55 13.02
CA MET A 56 -8.47 -1.84 11.94
C MET A 56 -8.44 -0.36 12.32
N VAL A 57 -7.38 0.06 13.01
CA VAL A 57 -7.27 1.39 13.62
C VAL A 57 -6.79 2.40 12.56
N PRO A 58 -7.47 3.54 12.37
CA PRO A 58 -7.03 4.56 11.42
C PRO A 58 -5.71 5.20 11.89
N GLY A 59 -4.75 5.32 10.98
CA GLY A 59 -3.50 6.06 11.21
C GLY A 59 -3.30 7.23 10.24
N VAL A 60 -3.90 7.18 9.05
CA VAL A 60 -3.92 8.29 8.11
C VAL A 60 -5.29 8.41 7.47
N TYR A 61 -5.94 9.56 7.60
CA TYR A 61 -7.28 9.82 7.09
C TYR A 61 -7.24 10.27 5.64
N ILE A 62 -8.14 9.73 4.82
CA ILE A 62 -8.21 9.98 3.39
C ILE A 62 -9.41 10.88 3.13
N VAL A 63 -9.15 12.08 2.60
CA VAL A 63 -10.19 13.06 2.28
C VAL A 63 -10.13 13.38 0.79
N PRO A 64 -11.21 13.17 0.02
CA PRO A 64 -11.25 13.54 -1.40
C PRO A 64 -11.04 15.05 -1.57
N VAL A 65 -10.33 15.46 -2.63
CA VAL A 65 -10.25 16.88 -3.01
C VAL A 65 -11.55 17.33 -3.67
N GLU A 66 -12.16 16.46 -4.47
CA GLU A 66 -13.44 16.67 -5.13
C GLU A 66 -14.42 15.54 -4.75
N LEU A 67 -15.54 15.89 -4.11
CA LEU A 67 -16.52 14.91 -3.63
C LEU A 67 -17.31 14.20 -4.74
N SER A 68 -17.43 14.83 -5.92
CA SER A 68 -18.12 14.29 -7.10
C SER A 68 -17.29 13.31 -7.92
N ALA A 69 -15.98 13.24 -7.67
CA ALA A 69 -15.05 12.41 -8.43
C ALA A 69 -14.49 11.27 -7.57
N SER A 70 -14.14 10.15 -8.21
CA SER A 70 -13.35 9.11 -7.54
C SER A 70 -11.98 9.67 -7.14
N LEU A 71 -11.35 9.12 -6.09
CA LEU A 71 -10.03 9.56 -5.61
C LEU A 71 -8.98 9.52 -6.72
N ALA A 72 -9.03 8.50 -7.58
CA ALA A 72 -8.16 8.37 -8.74
C ALA A 72 -8.40 9.41 -9.86
N LYS A 73 -9.52 10.15 -9.83
CA LYS A 73 -9.88 11.16 -10.84
C LYS A 73 -9.83 12.59 -10.29
N GLY A 74 -10.30 12.82 -9.08
CA GLY A 74 -10.31 14.15 -8.43
C GLY A 74 -9.12 14.40 -7.52
N GLY A 75 -8.35 13.37 -7.17
CA GLY A 75 -7.29 13.45 -6.17
C GLY A 75 -7.82 13.44 -4.73
N PHE A 76 -6.89 13.41 -3.79
CA PHE A 76 -7.17 13.28 -2.37
C PHE A 76 -6.05 13.88 -1.51
N ARG A 77 -6.37 14.12 -0.24
CA ARG A 77 -5.44 14.55 0.79
C ARG A 77 -5.37 13.50 1.88
N LEU A 78 -4.18 13.35 2.45
CA LEU A 78 -3.92 12.48 3.58
C LEU A 78 -3.70 13.35 4.83
N PHE A 79 -4.34 13.00 5.94
CA PHE A 79 -4.25 13.72 7.21
C PHE A 79 -3.87 12.78 8.35
N GLU A 80 -3.13 13.30 9.34
CA GLU A 80 -2.79 12.55 10.56
C GLU A 80 -3.98 12.46 11.53
N ASP A 81 -4.90 13.44 11.48
CA ASP A 81 -6.08 13.49 12.35
C ASP A 81 -7.40 13.51 11.57
N GLU A 82 -8.45 12.96 12.21
CA GLU A 82 -9.79 12.87 11.62
C GLU A 82 -10.41 14.25 11.34
N ALA A 83 -10.04 15.25 12.14
CA ALA A 83 -10.54 16.62 11.96
C ALA A 83 -9.87 17.37 10.79
N GLY A 84 -8.90 16.74 10.11
CA GLY A 84 -8.29 17.30 8.90
C GLY A 84 -7.41 18.52 9.17
N ARG A 85 -6.76 18.60 10.33
CA ARG A 85 -5.94 19.75 10.75
C ARG A 85 -4.46 19.56 10.41
N GLN A 86 -3.99 18.32 10.44
CA GLN A 86 -2.59 17.95 10.21
C GLN A 86 -2.48 17.30 8.82
N LEU A 87 -2.31 18.13 7.80
CA LEU A 87 -2.08 17.67 6.43
C LEU A 87 -0.75 16.91 6.38
N LEU A 88 -0.78 15.69 5.86
CA LEU A 88 0.40 14.86 5.64
C LEU A 88 0.93 15.02 4.21
N CYS A 89 0.04 14.81 3.24
CA CYS A 89 0.33 15.04 1.82
C CYS A 89 -0.93 15.27 0.99
N THR A 90 -0.74 15.85 -0.19
CA THR A 90 -1.76 16.04 -1.21
C THR A 90 -1.39 15.23 -2.45
N VAL A 91 -2.36 14.51 -3.00
CA VAL A 91 -2.22 13.68 -4.20
C VAL A 91 -3.19 14.18 -5.26
N LEU A 92 -2.67 14.72 -6.36
CA LEU A 92 -3.47 15.28 -7.44
C LEU A 92 -3.06 14.69 -8.79
N PRO A 93 -4.02 14.36 -9.67
CA PRO A 93 -3.72 14.09 -11.07
C PRO A 93 -3.20 15.38 -11.72
N ASP A 94 -2.20 15.27 -12.60
CA ASP A 94 -1.67 16.42 -13.33
C ASP A 94 -2.28 16.59 -14.73
N GLY A 95 -3.36 15.86 -15.02
CA GLY A 95 -4.01 15.82 -16.33
C GLY A 95 -3.42 14.78 -17.29
N SER A 96 -2.41 14.01 -16.86
CA SER A 96 -1.82 12.91 -17.63
C SER A 96 -2.01 11.54 -16.94
N ASP A 97 -1.10 10.60 -17.18
CA ASP A 97 -1.03 9.31 -16.49
C ASP A 97 -0.33 9.38 -15.12
N ARG A 98 -0.04 10.60 -14.64
CA ARG A 98 0.72 10.91 -13.44
C ARG A 98 -0.13 11.57 -12.34
N TYR A 99 0.19 11.18 -11.13
CA TYR A 99 -0.31 11.74 -9.87
C TYR A 99 0.87 12.36 -9.12
N ARG A 100 0.84 13.66 -8.89
CA ARG A 100 1.87 14.34 -8.09
C ARG A 100 1.55 14.17 -6.61
N VAL A 101 2.57 13.86 -5.83
CA VAL A 101 2.46 13.76 -4.38
C VAL A 101 3.29 14.88 -3.77
N LYS A 102 2.63 15.74 -3.03
CA LYS A 102 3.24 16.90 -2.36
C LYS A 102 3.06 16.81 -0.86
N ASP A 103 4.05 17.23 -0.10
CA ASP A 103 3.95 17.30 1.36
C ASP A 103 3.04 18.46 1.83
N HIS A 104 3.00 18.66 3.15
CA HIS A 104 2.24 19.75 3.79
C HIS A 104 2.75 21.15 3.44
N ALA A 105 3.99 21.26 2.95
CA ALA A 105 4.61 22.52 2.52
C ALA A 105 4.50 22.74 1.00
N ASP A 106 3.65 21.95 0.32
CA ASP A 106 3.48 21.94 -1.15
C ASP A 106 4.77 21.58 -1.93
N ARG A 107 5.77 20.97 -1.26
CA ARG A 107 6.96 20.46 -1.92
C ARG A 107 6.67 19.08 -2.50
N GLU A 108 7.03 18.87 -3.77
CA GLU A 108 6.90 17.57 -4.40
C GLU A 108 7.86 16.56 -3.78
N ILE A 109 7.30 15.49 -3.21
CA ILE A 109 8.04 14.36 -2.62
C ILE A 109 8.17 13.20 -3.60
N GLY A 110 7.41 13.24 -4.69
CA GLY A 110 7.46 12.24 -5.76
C GLY A 110 6.17 12.19 -6.56
N CYS A 111 6.07 11.18 -7.41
CA CYS A 111 4.88 10.95 -8.20
C CYS A 111 4.56 9.47 -8.36
N ILE A 112 3.29 9.20 -8.66
CA ILE A 112 2.78 7.87 -8.98
C ILE A 112 2.28 7.91 -10.41
N ARG A 113 2.66 6.93 -11.21
CA ARG A 113 2.33 6.89 -12.64
C ARG A 113 1.64 5.59 -12.98
N ARG A 114 0.67 5.64 -13.89
CA ARG A 114 0.10 4.44 -14.49
C ARG A 114 1.16 3.78 -15.37
N THR A 115 1.18 2.46 -15.38
CA THR A 115 2.04 1.71 -16.30
C THR A 115 1.56 1.97 -17.73
N PRO A 116 2.44 2.49 -18.61
CA PRO A 116 2.12 2.69 -20.03
C PRO A 116 1.64 1.39 -20.66
N VAL A 117 0.75 1.49 -21.66
CA VAL A 117 0.14 0.32 -22.30
C VAL A 117 1.19 -0.67 -22.81
N THR A 118 2.27 -0.16 -23.40
CA THR A 118 3.42 -0.93 -23.91
C THR A 118 4.08 -1.81 -22.84
N LYS A 119 4.10 -1.37 -21.57
CA LYS A 119 4.74 -2.08 -20.45
C LYS A 119 3.78 -2.90 -19.59
N ARG A 120 2.48 -2.98 -19.91
CA ARG A 120 1.49 -3.72 -19.08
C ARG A 120 1.67 -5.24 -19.08
N LEU A 121 2.37 -5.77 -20.09
CA LEU A 121 2.70 -7.20 -20.17
C LEU A 121 3.78 -7.61 -19.18
N THR A 122 4.65 -6.68 -18.77
CA THR A 122 5.78 -6.95 -17.89
C THR A 122 5.72 -6.24 -16.54
N ARG A 123 4.98 -5.12 -16.44
CA ARG A 123 4.80 -4.33 -15.20
C ARG A 123 3.32 -4.27 -14.79
N GLN A 124 3.07 -4.15 -13.48
CA GLN A 124 1.74 -4.04 -12.89
C GLN A 124 1.35 -2.58 -12.68
N GLY A 125 0.25 -2.15 -13.32
CA GLY A 125 -0.66 -1.09 -12.88
C GLY A 125 -0.06 0.31 -12.62
N LEU A 126 0.63 0.48 -11.49
CA LEU A 126 1.15 1.74 -10.97
C LEU A 126 2.63 1.58 -10.58
N TRP A 127 3.40 2.63 -10.78
CA TRP A 127 4.81 2.73 -10.37
C TRP A 127 5.08 4.11 -9.75
N MET A 128 6.21 4.26 -9.07
CA MET A 128 6.54 5.46 -8.28
C MET A 128 7.89 6.04 -8.69
N GLU A 129 8.00 7.36 -8.60
CA GLU A 129 9.25 8.11 -8.69
C GLU A 129 9.41 8.92 -7.40
N GLN A 130 10.60 8.91 -6.81
CA GLN A 130 10.96 9.72 -5.66
C GLN A 130 12.25 10.50 -5.98
N PRO A 131 12.30 11.83 -5.82
CA PRO A 131 13.50 12.61 -6.10
C PRO A 131 14.71 12.09 -5.31
N GLY A 132 15.83 11.87 -6.01
CA GLY A 132 17.07 11.38 -5.40
C GLY A 132 17.16 9.85 -5.26
N TYR A 133 16.15 9.09 -5.71
CA TYR A 133 16.13 7.63 -5.61
C TYR A 133 15.71 6.95 -6.91
N PRO A 134 16.04 5.65 -7.07
CA PRO A 134 15.59 4.89 -8.23
C PRO A 134 14.06 4.82 -8.35
N SER A 135 13.58 4.68 -9.59
CA SER A 135 12.15 4.42 -9.83
C SER A 135 11.74 3.08 -9.23
N VAL A 136 10.50 3.01 -8.72
CA VAL A 136 9.95 1.81 -8.10
C VAL A 136 8.81 1.27 -8.95
N VAL A 137 8.99 0.10 -9.52
CA VAL A 137 7.98 -0.55 -10.38
C VAL A 137 7.52 -1.86 -9.75
N ALA A 138 6.39 -2.40 -10.19
CA ALA A 138 5.95 -3.75 -9.81
C ALA A 138 6.10 -4.74 -10.98
N PRO A 139 7.22 -5.48 -11.10
CA PRO A 139 7.43 -6.41 -12.19
C PRO A 139 6.52 -7.64 -12.06
N ARG A 140 5.92 -8.07 -13.17
CA ARG A 140 5.17 -9.34 -13.25
C ARG A 140 6.11 -10.55 -13.15
N ALA A 141 7.37 -10.42 -13.55
CA ALA A 141 8.37 -11.48 -13.46
C ALA A 141 8.79 -11.80 -12.01
N TRP A 142 8.82 -10.80 -11.12
CA TRP A 142 9.02 -11.01 -9.69
C TRP A 142 7.92 -11.90 -9.10
N ALA A 143 6.69 -11.70 -9.58
CA ALA A 143 5.56 -12.54 -9.30
C ALA A 143 5.58 -13.90 -10.03
N ARG A 144 6.66 -14.30 -10.72
CA ARG A 144 6.80 -15.64 -11.35
C ARG A 144 7.89 -16.50 -10.70
N GLY A 145 8.99 -15.93 -10.21
CA GLY A 145 10.12 -16.74 -9.73
C GLY A 145 10.72 -16.39 -8.37
N GLY A 146 10.07 -15.53 -7.58
CA GLY A 146 10.58 -15.13 -6.27
C GLY A 146 11.89 -14.33 -6.35
N PRO A 147 12.49 -13.97 -5.19
CA PRO A 147 13.70 -13.14 -5.13
C PRO A 147 14.90 -13.72 -5.91
N GLY A 148 14.90 -15.04 -6.17
CA GLY A 148 15.94 -15.72 -6.92
C GLY A 148 15.83 -15.67 -8.44
N ALA A 149 14.70 -15.21 -9.00
CA ALA A 149 14.53 -15.15 -10.46
C ALA A 149 14.99 -13.82 -11.08
N SER A 150 15.30 -12.83 -10.26
CA SER A 150 15.94 -11.57 -10.68
C SER A 150 17.46 -11.60 -10.57
N LEU A 151 18.07 -12.74 -10.21
CA LEU A 151 19.53 -12.86 -10.04
C LEU A 151 20.23 -13.06 -11.39
N GLY A 152 20.36 -11.98 -12.15
CA GLY A 152 21.55 -11.75 -12.98
C GLY A 152 22.71 -11.45 -12.04
N ARG A 153 23.84 -12.13 -12.22
CA ARG A 153 25.06 -12.01 -11.39
C ARG A 153 25.49 -10.56 -11.13
N GLY A 154 25.44 -10.10 -9.87
CA GLY A 154 26.12 -8.86 -9.48
C GLY A 154 25.85 -8.40 -8.04
N VAL A 155 26.80 -8.70 -7.14
CA VAL A 155 27.07 -7.98 -5.87
C VAL A 155 25.96 -7.92 -4.81
N GLY A 156 26.08 -8.84 -3.82
CA GLY A 156 26.16 -8.50 -2.39
C GLY A 156 25.00 -7.77 -1.70
N HIS A 157 24.36 -8.47 -0.76
CA HIS A 157 23.36 -8.03 0.23
C HIS A 157 21.91 -7.88 -0.27
N VAL A 158 21.22 -9.01 -0.40
CA VAL A 158 19.74 -9.03 -0.33
C VAL A 158 19.35 -9.15 1.15
N LEU A 159 18.63 -8.15 1.65
CA LEU A 159 18.13 -8.07 3.02
C LEU A 159 16.95 -9.04 3.22
N ASP A 160 17.14 -10.01 4.12
CA ASP A 160 16.17 -11.05 4.56
C ASP A 160 14.88 -10.51 5.20
N GLY A 161 14.79 -9.21 5.51
CA GLY A 161 13.80 -8.67 6.45
C GLY A 161 12.33 -8.68 6.01
N ILE A 162 12.01 -8.72 4.71
CA ILE A 162 10.61 -8.74 4.23
C ILE A 162 10.15 -10.17 3.94
N VAL A 163 11.09 -11.06 3.59
CA VAL A 163 10.76 -12.44 3.18
C VAL A 163 10.50 -13.31 4.40
N ASP A 164 11.21 -13.12 5.52
CA ASP A 164 10.94 -13.86 6.76
C ASP A 164 9.54 -13.59 7.32
N SER A 165 9.04 -12.37 7.16
CA SER A 165 7.65 -12.05 7.52
C SER A 165 6.63 -12.72 6.59
N LEU A 166 6.99 -13.05 5.34
CA LEU A 166 6.14 -13.82 4.43
C LEU A 166 6.25 -15.33 4.65
N LEU A 167 7.41 -15.83 5.09
CA LEU A 167 7.65 -17.24 5.38
C LEU A 167 7.10 -17.65 6.75
N SER A 168 7.05 -16.74 7.73
CA SER A 168 6.52 -17.02 9.06
C SER A 168 4.98 -17.09 9.14
N PHE A 169 4.25 -16.76 8.07
CA PHE A 169 2.79 -16.96 8.01
C PHE A 169 2.38 -18.27 7.30
N GLY A 170 3.33 -19.16 7.02
CA GLY A 170 3.10 -20.42 6.30
C GLY A 170 3.77 -21.64 6.92
N SER A 171 4.17 -21.60 8.18
CA SER A 171 4.61 -22.80 8.91
C SER A 171 3.45 -23.40 9.69
N ASP A 172 2.50 -23.99 8.96
CA ASP A 172 1.85 -25.21 9.40
C ASP A 172 1.56 -26.06 8.15
N GLU A 173 2.28 -27.17 8.10
CA GLU A 173 2.08 -28.37 7.29
C GLU A 173 2.32 -28.30 5.77
N ALA A 174 3.22 -29.19 5.36
CA ALA A 174 3.57 -29.49 3.98
C ALA A 174 2.35 -29.96 3.18
N GLY A 175 1.98 -29.21 2.15
CA GLY A 175 0.98 -29.61 1.17
C GLY A 175 0.74 -28.49 0.18
N GLY A 176 1.16 -28.68 -1.07
CA GLY A 176 1.10 -27.64 -2.10
C GLY A 176 -0.29 -27.00 -2.23
N SER A 177 -0.34 -25.67 -2.19
CA SER A 177 -1.52 -24.92 -2.63
C SER A 177 -1.08 -23.79 -3.56
N GLY A 178 -1.77 -23.69 -4.70
CA GLY A 178 -1.57 -22.66 -5.72
C GLY A 178 -2.03 -21.29 -5.24
N GLY A 179 -1.34 -20.73 -4.23
CA GLY A 179 -1.57 -19.38 -3.75
C GLY A 179 -1.28 -18.34 -4.84
N LEU A 180 -2.09 -17.28 -4.91
CA LEU A 180 -1.83 -16.14 -5.78
C LEU A 180 -0.52 -15.46 -5.36
N LYS A 181 0.42 -15.33 -6.30
CA LYS A 181 1.73 -14.74 -6.02
C LYS A 181 1.60 -13.25 -5.63
N PRO A 182 2.39 -12.76 -4.66
CA PRO A 182 2.34 -11.37 -4.22
C PRO A 182 2.75 -10.41 -5.34
N VAL A 183 2.25 -9.18 -5.27
CA VAL A 183 2.77 -8.06 -6.08
C VAL A 183 3.86 -7.39 -5.27
N VAL A 184 5.05 -7.28 -5.84
CA VAL A 184 6.22 -6.67 -5.22
C VAL A 184 6.63 -5.45 -6.02
N TRP A 185 6.78 -4.31 -5.35
CA TRP A 185 7.36 -3.10 -5.89
C TRP A 185 8.84 -3.04 -5.53
N ALA A 186 9.69 -2.94 -6.54
CA ALA A 186 11.13 -2.99 -6.42
C ALA A 186 11.79 -1.83 -7.16
N ALA A 187 12.97 -1.43 -6.66
CA ALA A 187 13.82 -0.42 -7.27
C ALA A 187 14.31 -0.89 -8.65
N VAL A 188 14.32 0.00 -9.65
CA VAL A 188 14.95 -0.26 -10.95
C VAL A 188 16.44 0.08 -10.85
N VAL A 189 17.33 -0.88 -11.09
CA VAL A 189 18.79 -0.69 -10.99
C VAL A 189 19.35 -0.17 -12.32
N GLU A 190 18.94 -0.78 -13.43
CA GLU A 190 19.24 -0.30 -14.77
C GLU A 190 17.93 -0.11 -15.55
N ASP A 191 17.71 1.09 -16.06
CA ASP A 191 16.58 1.36 -16.93
C ASP A 191 16.93 0.89 -18.35
N ALA A 192 16.50 -0.33 -18.69
CA ALA A 192 16.70 -0.91 -20.02
C ALA A 192 15.82 -0.26 -21.12
N GLY A 193 15.45 1.00 -20.96
CA GLY A 193 14.65 1.77 -21.90
C GLY A 193 13.17 1.37 -21.93
N GLU A 194 12.48 1.79 -22.99
CA GLU A 194 11.04 1.56 -23.14
C GLU A 194 10.67 0.11 -23.48
N GLU A 195 11.62 -0.68 -23.99
CA GLU A 195 11.35 -1.97 -24.64
C GLU A 195 11.80 -3.21 -23.85
N ALA A 196 12.69 -3.07 -22.85
CA ALA A 196 13.21 -4.20 -22.09
C ALA A 196 12.87 -4.14 -20.58
N ASP A 197 12.76 -5.33 -19.98
CA ASP A 197 12.68 -5.47 -18.53
C ASP A 197 14.08 -5.24 -17.94
N GLY A 198 14.23 -4.12 -17.22
CA GLY A 198 15.47 -3.76 -16.54
C GLY A 198 15.77 -4.67 -15.35
N GLU A 199 17.01 -4.59 -14.86
CA GLU A 199 17.39 -5.25 -13.61
C GLU A 199 16.70 -4.58 -12.43
N TYR A 200 16.19 -5.40 -11.50
CA TYR A 200 15.43 -4.94 -10.35
C TYR A 200 16.19 -5.23 -9.06
N GLY A 201 16.32 -4.21 -8.22
CA GLY A 201 17.03 -4.25 -6.95
C GLY A 201 16.08 -4.48 -5.78
N GLU A 202 16.29 -3.75 -4.69
CA GLU A 202 15.56 -3.94 -3.43
C GLU A 202 14.03 -3.82 -3.55
N ALA A 203 13.31 -4.75 -2.92
CA ALA A 203 11.87 -4.67 -2.71
C ALA A 203 11.53 -3.68 -1.60
N VAL A 204 10.68 -2.70 -1.89
CA VAL A 204 10.33 -1.60 -0.97
C VAL A 204 8.87 -1.62 -0.50
N LEU A 205 7.98 -2.25 -1.28
CA LEU A 205 6.56 -2.39 -0.96
C LEU A 205 6.01 -3.72 -1.47
N THR A 206 5.24 -4.43 -0.63
CA THR A 206 4.63 -5.71 -1.00
C THR A 206 3.12 -5.71 -0.77
N PHE A 207 2.39 -6.33 -1.69
CA PHE A 207 0.96 -6.59 -1.61
C PHE A 207 0.71 -8.10 -1.80
N PRO A 208 0.50 -8.87 -0.73
CA PRO A 208 0.12 -10.27 -0.82
C PRO A 208 -1.26 -10.41 -1.48
N ARG A 209 -1.33 -11.24 -2.53
CA ARG A 209 -2.61 -11.54 -3.16
C ARG A 209 -3.27 -12.68 -2.39
N ARG A 210 -4.38 -12.39 -1.71
CA ARG A 210 -5.28 -13.39 -1.13
C ARG A 210 -6.58 -13.44 -1.91
N THR A 211 -7.15 -14.63 -2.06
CA THR A 211 -8.44 -14.87 -2.72
C THR A 211 -9.62 -14.41 -1.89
N ASP A 212 -9.43 -14.29 -0.57
CA ASP A 212 -10.43 -13.83 0.39
C ASP A 212 -9.78 -12.95 1.47
N GLY A 213 -10.46 -11.86 1.82
CA GLY A 213 -10.12 -11.03 2.98
C GLY A 213 -9.50 -9.67 2.67
N THR A 214 -9.00 -9.05 3.74
CA THR A 214 -8.46 -7.70 3.76
C THR A 214 -7.14 -7.60 2.98
N ARG A 215 -7.03 -6.55 2.16
CA ARG A 215 -5.88 -6.27 1.32
C ARG A 215 -4.79 -5.57 2.12
N TRP A 216 -3.72 -6.29 2.42
CA TRP A 216 -2.61 -5.79 3.20
C TRP A 216 -1.45 -5.31 2.32
N TYR A 217 -0.85 -4.19 2.73
CA TYR A 217 0.34 -3.59 2.17
C TYR A 217 1.43 -3.60 3.22
N PHE A 218 2.66 -3.87 2.80
CA PHE A 218 3.84 -3.97 3.65
C PHE A 218 4.94 -3.08 3.10
N VAL A 219 5.32 -2.03 3.83
CA VAL A 219 6.42 -1.11 3.50
C VAL A 219 7.57 -1.34 4.47
N LYS A 220 8.81 -1.31 3.95
CA LYS A 220 10.01 -1.47 4.78
C LYS A 220 10.06 -0.37 5.86
N ARG A 221 10.40 -0.73 7.09
CA ARG A 221 10.49 0.21 8.22
C ARG A 221 11.58 1.25 7.99
N ASP A 222 12.80 0.77 7.79
CA ASP A 222 14.00 1.58 7.60
C ASP A 222 14.39 1.63 6.12
N GLY A 223 13.38 1.81 5.27
CA GLY A 223 13.55 1.94 3.82
C GLY A 223 13.73 3.40 3.41
N TRP A 224 14.32 3.61 2.25
CA TRP A 224 14.46 4.94 1.67
C TRP A 224 13.16 5.47 1.03
N LEU A 225 12.19 4.59 0.76
CA LEU A 225 10.91 4.96 0.19
C LEU A 225 10.08 5.77 1.20
N ASP A 226 9.68 6.97 0.81
CA ASP A 226 8.78 7.81 1.60
C ASP A 226 7.41 7.11 1.73
N LYS A 227 6.98 6.84 2.97
CA LYS A 227 5.75 6.10 3.24
C LYS A 227 4.50 6.80 2.70
N ARG A 228 4.55 8.12 2.53
CA ARG A 228 3.45 8.89 1.91
C ARG A 228 3.24 8.47 0.45
N LEU A 229 4.30 8.12 -0.28
CA LEU A 229 4.19 7.55 -1.63
C LEU A 229 3.58 6.15 -1.60
N ALA A 230 3.97 5.31 -0.64
CA ALA A 230 3.38 3.98 -0.47
C ALA A 230 1.87 4.05 -0.14
N PHE A 231 1.47 4.94 0.76
CA PHE A 231 0.06 5.19 1.08
C PHE A 231 -0.71 5.70 -0.13
N ALA A 232 -0.18 6.70 -0.84
CA ALA A 232 -0.80 7.25 -2.02
C ALA A 232 -0.99 6.18 -3.12
N LEU A 233 -0.01 5.31 -3.32
CA LEU A 233 -0.11 4.21 -4.30
C LEU A 233 -1.20 3.20 -3.91
N ALA A 234 -1.28 2.83 -2.63
CA ALA A 234 -2.31 1.92 -2.15
C ALA A 234 -3.71 2.52 -2.32
N VAL A 235 -3.90 3.80 -1.96
CA VAL A 235 -5.20 4.50 -2.12
C VAL A 235 -5.63 4.57 -3.58
N LEU A 236 -4.72 4.93 -4.49
CA LEU A 236 -5.00 4.95 -5.93
C LEU A 236 -5.37 3.57 -6.45
N ARG A 237 -4.65 2.53 -6.03
CA ARG A 237 -4.90 1.15 -6.44
C ARG A 237 -6.26 0.64 -5.96
N GLU A 238 -6.64 0.92 -4.72
CA GLU A 238 -7.96 0.50 -4.20
C GLU A 238 -9.12 1.30 -4.83
N SER A 239 -8.93 2.60 -5.09
CA SER A 239 -9.92 3.42 -5.83
C SER A 239 -10.15 2.88 -7.25
N ASP A 240 -9.08 2.58 -7.99
CA ASP A 240 -9.17 2.04 -9.37
C ASP A 240 -9.77 0.62 -9.43
N THR A 241 -9.49 -0.23 -8.44
CA THR A 241 -9.85 -1.67 -8.50
C THR A 241 -11.23 -1.97 -7.91
N ILE A 242 -11.65 -1.22 -6.89
CA ILE A 242 -12.86 -1.55 -6.11
C ILE A 242 -13.92 -0.43 -6.22
N GLY A 243 -13.53 0.80 -6.59
CA GLY A 243 -14.37 1.95 -6.29
C GLY A 243 -14.61 2.06 -4.79
N ALA A 244 -13.57 1.80 -3.98
CA ALA A 244 -13.61 1.81 -2.50
C ALA A 244 -14.02 3.19 -1.91
N ASP A 245 -14.12 4.20 -2.77
CA ASP A 245 -14.62 5.53 -2.52
C ASP A 245 -16.12 5.72 -2.80
N ARG A 246 -16.83 4.72 -3.36
CA ARG A 246 -18.23 4.82 -3.82
C ARG A 246 -19.31 4.42 -2.80
N HIS A 247 -18.94 4.09 -1.57
CA HIS A 247 -19.88 3.80 -0.48
C HIS A 247 -19.35 4.42 0.80
#